data_AF-Q1N4X2-F1
#
_entry.id   AF-Q1N4X2-F1
#
_cell.length_a   1.000
_cell.length_b   1.000
_cell.length_c   1.000
_cell.angle_alpha   90.00
_cell.angle_beta   90.00
_cell.angle_gamma   90.00
#
_symmetry.space_group_name_H-M   'P 1'
#
loop_
_entity.id
_entity.type
_entity.pdbx_description
1 polymer ?
#
loop_
_entity_poly.entity_id
_entity_poly.type
_entity_poly.pdbx_seq_one_letter_code
_entity_poly.pdbx_strand_id
1 'polypeptide(L)'
;MTLIETRRTNAIAIMKENALDEIEFALCLGREESEIASILSPNGKKISDSLARLMEQTFSKPKLWLDQGTADSASGPSFDLFG
;
A
#
# COMPACT_ATOMS: atom_id res chain seq x y z
N MET A 1 1.18 -3.63 -15.28
CA MET A 1 1.90 -3.22 -14.05
C MET A 1 2.26 -4.48 -13.28
N THR A 2 3.51 -4.63 -12.85
CA THR A 2 3.95 -5.79 -12.05
C THR A 2 3.46 -5.66 -10.59
N LEU A 3 3.36 -6.77 -9.85
CA LEU A 3 2.96 -6.74 -8.44
C LEU A 3 3.84 -5.81 -7.58
N ILE A 4 5.13 -5.73 -7.89
CA ILE A 4 6.09 -4.86 -7.20
C ILE A 4 5.71 -3.39 -7.41
N GLU A 5 5.42 -3.01 -8.66
CA GLU A 5 5.01 -1.66 -9.01
C GLU A 5 3.64 -1.31 -8.42
N THR A 6 2.69 -2.25 -8.44
CA THR A 6 1.36 -2.09 -7.84
C THR A 6 1.47 -1.80 -6.35
N ARG A 7 2.21 -2.64 -5.60
CA ARG A 7 2.39 -2.45 -4.15
C ARG A 7 3.06 -1.12 -3.83
N ARG A 8 4.08 -0.72 -4.60
CA ARG A 8 4.76 0.56 -4.39
C ARG A 8 3.81 1.74 -4.62
N THR A 9 3.05 1.69 -5.71
CA THR A 9 2.08 2.74 -6.06
C THR A 9 1.01 2.86 -4.98
N ASN A 10 0.50 1.73 -4.50
CA ASN A 10 -0.49 1.67 -3.43
C ASN A 10 0.09 2.15 -2.09
N ALA A 11 1.34 1.82 -1.76
CA ALA A 11 2.01 2.32 -0.57
C ALA A 11 2.18 3.85 -0.60
N ILE A 12 2.58 4.42 -1.75
CA ILE A 12 2.65 5.87 -1.96
C ILE A 12 1.27 6.50 -1.83
N ALA A 13 0.23 5.84 -2.35
CA ALA A 13 -1.15 6.32 -2.23
C ALA A 13 -1.60 6.37 -0.76
N ILE A 14 -1.34 5.31 0.03
CA ILE A 14 -1.63 5.29 1.47
C ILE A 14 -0.90 6.42 2.19
N MET A 15 0.40 6.60 1.94
CA MET A 15 1.20 7.64 2.57
C MET A 15 0.61 9.03 2.31
N LYS A 16 0.29 9.34 1.05
CA LYS A 16 -0.32 10.61 0.66
C LYS A 16 -1.74 10.80 1.20
N GLU A 17 -2.56 9.75 1.20
CA GLU A 17 -3.92 9.76 1.75
C GLU A 17 -3.93 10.12 3.24
N ASN A 18 -2.91 9.67 3.98
CA ASN A 18 -2.76 9.95 5.40
C ASN A 18 -1.95 11.24 5.68
N ALA A 19 -1.61 12.00 4.64
CA ALA A 19 -0.81 13.23 4.72
C ALA A 19 0.54 13.05 5.43
N LEU A 20 1.18 11.90 5.24
CA LEU A 20 2.46 11.56 5.86
C LEU A 20 3.62 11.83 4.90
N ASP A 21 4.77 12.20 5.46
CA ASP A 21 6.05 12.10 4.77
C ASP A 21 6.68 10.69 4.94
N GLU A 22 7.86 10.47 4.32
CA GLU A 22 8.53 9.15 4.35
C GLU A 22 8.99 8.76 5.77
N ILE A 23 9.32 9.76 6.61
CA ILE A 23 9.77 9.55 7.99
C ILE A 23 8.59 9.11 8.84
N GLU A 24 7.50 9.87 8.81
CA GLU A 24 6.27 9.56 9.54
C GLU A 24 5.69 8.22 9.12
N PHE A 25 5.73 7.91 7.82
CA PHE A 25 5.29 6.61 7.30
C PHE A 25 6.15 5.45 7.85
N ALA A 26 7.48 5.63 7.94
CA ALA A 26 8.37 4.65 8.53
C ALA A 26 8.10 4.45 10.04
N LEU A 27 7.89 5.54 10.77
CA LEU A 27 7.55 5.52 12.18
C LEU A 27 6.25 4.74 12.46
N CYS A 28 5.21 4.97 11.66
CA CYS A 28 3.93 4.23 11.77
C CYS A 28 4.10 2.72 11.52
N LEU A 29 5.10 2.32 10.74
CA LEU A 29 5.41 0.92 10.43
C LEU A 29 6.43 0.30 11.40
N GLY A 30 6.98 1.08 12.34
CA GLY A 30 8.07 0.64 13.20
C GLY A 30 9.32 0.23 12.40
N ARG A 31 9.59 0.95 11.32
CA ARG A 31 10.71 0.71 10.39
C ARG A 31 11.66 1.89 10.37
N GLU A 32 12.88 1.61 9.90
CA GLU A 32 13.87 2.65 9.65
C GLU A 32 13.46 3.49 8.42
N GLU A 33 13.64 4.80 8.51
CA GLU A 33 13.38 5.75 7.41
C GLU A 33 14.11 5.32 6.13
N SER A 34 15.39 4.97 6.24
CA SER A 34 16.21 4.53 5.10
C SER A 34 15.68 3.27 4.42
N GLU A 35 15.01 2.38 5.16
CA GLU A 35 14.39 1.17 4.61
C GLU A 35 13.18 1.56 3.74
N ILE A 36 12.31 2.42 4.27
CA ILE A 36 11.11 2.88 3.57
C ILE A 36 11.46 3.73 2.36
N ALA A 37 12.39 4.67 2.48
CA ALA A 37 12.87 5.48 1.36
C ALA A 37 13.41 4.60 0.23
N SER A 38 14.20 3.56 0.56
CA SER A 38 14.71 2.59 -0.42
C SER A 38 13.63 1.73 -1.09
N ILE A 39 12.47 1.56 -0.46
CA ILE A 39 11.35 0.77 -0.99
C ILE A 39 10.47 1.63 -1.89
N LEU A 40 10.19 2.87 -1.47
CA LEU A 40 9.35 3.82 -2.18
C LEU A 40 10.05 4.47 -3.38
N SER A 41 11.38 4.41 -3.44
CA SER A 41 12.15 4.93 -4.57
C SER A 41 11.77 4.27 -5.91
N PRO A 42 11.96 4.98 -7.04
CA PRO A 42 11.92 4.37 -8.37
C PRO A 42 12.90 3.19 -8.42
N ASN A 43 12.44 2.02 -8.88
CA ASN A 43 13.22 0.77 -8.86
C ASN A 43 13.69 0.32 -7.46
N GLY A 44 13.01 0.77 -6.40
CA GLY A 44 13.32 0.41 -5.03
C GLY A 44 13.17 -1.07 -4.71
N LYS A 45 13.52 -1.44 -3.48
CA LYS A 45 13.40 -2.83 -3.00
C LYS A 45 11.95 -3.32 -3.09
N LYS A 46 11.79 -4.64 -3.21
CA LYS A 46 10.48 -5.29 -3.22
C LYS A 46 9.80 -5.16 -1.85
N ILE A 47 8.52 -4.80 -1.85
CA ILE A 47 7.65 -4.91 -0.67
C ILE A 47 7.32 -6.39 -0.45
N SER A 48 7.84 -6.98 0.63
CA SER A 48 7.53 -8.36 1.03
C SER A 48 6.05 -8.51 1.40
N ASP A 49 5.54 -9.74 1.42
CA ASP A 49 4.15 -9.99 1.81
C ASP A 49 3.90 -9.54 3.26
N SER A 50 4.84 -9.80 4.17
CA SER A 50 4.76 -9.38 5.57
C SER A 50 4.69 -7.85 5.71
N LEU A 51 5.51 -7.12 4.96
CA LEU A 51 5.49 -5.66 4.97
C LEU A 51 4.20 -5.11 4.35
N ALA A 52 3.71 -5.72 3.26
CA ALA A 52 2.42 -5.35 2.68
C ALA A 52 1.27 -5.56 3.68
N ARG A 53 1.26 -6.69 4.42
CA ARG A 53 0.24 -6.94 5.45
C ARG A 53 0.34 -5.95 6.61
N LEU A 54 1.56 -5.60 7.01
CA LEU A 54 1.79 -4.60 8.04
C LEU A 54 1.23 -3.23 7.60
N MET A 55 1.52 -2.78 6.38
CA MET A 55 0.96 -1.55 5.82
C MET A 55 -0.58 -1.58 5.78
N GLU A 56 -1.17 -2.69 5.34
CA GLU A 56 -2.64 -2.84 5.32
C GLU A 56 -3.22 -2.67 6.73
N GLN A 57 -2.62 -3.34 7.72
CA GLN A 57 -3.08 -3.29 9.11
C GLN A 57 -2.90 -1.90 9.72
N THR A 58 -1.72 -1.29 9.57
CA THR A 58 -1.41 0.03 10.14
C THR A 58 -2.34 1.12 9.61
N PHE A 59 -2.72 1.04 8.34
CA PHE A 59 -3.53 2.05 7.66
C PHE A 59 -4.97 1.59 7.39
N SER A 60 -5.46 0.60 8.14
CA SER A 60 -6.84 0.10 8.08
C SER A 60 -7.34 -0.27 6.68
N LYS A 61 -6.46 -0.76 5.80
CA LYS A 61 -6.84 -1.27 4.47
C LYS A 61 -7.27 -2.74 4.56
N PRO A 62 -8.20 -3.19 3.70
CA PRO A 62 -8.58 -4.61 3.67
C PRO A 62 -7.41 -5.49 3.21
N LYS A 63 -7.48 -6.77 3.56
CA LYS A 63 -6.46 -7.74 3.18
C LYS A 63 -6.32 -7.81 1.65
N LEU A 64 -5.09 -7.77 1.16
CA LEU A 64 -4.67 -7.79 -0.26
C LEU A 64 -4.95 -6.48 -1.00
N TRP A 65 -5.30 -5.40 -0.29
CA TRP A 65 -5.47 -4.10 -0.91
C TRP A 65 -4.20 -3.61 -1.61
N LEU A 66 -3.01 -3.82 -1.03
CA LEU A 66 -1.75 -3.42 -1.67
C LEU A 66 -1.47 -4.18 -2.98
N ASP A 67 -2.12 -5.32 -3.20
CA ASP A 67 -1.91 -6.18 -4.37
C ASP A 67 -2.90 -5.86 -5.50
N GLN A 68 -3.94 -5.08 -5.21
CA GLN A 68 -4.96 -4.69 -6.18
C GLN A 68 -4.39 -3.62 -7.12
N GLY A 69 -4.37 -3.92 -8.41
CA GLY A 69 -4.04 -2.92 -9.45
C GLY A 69 -5.06 -1.78 -9.45
N THR A 70 -4.70 -0.64 -10.05
CA THR A 70 -5.62 0.48 -10.28
C THR A 70 -6.87 0.01 -11.04
N ALA A 71 -7.97 -0.12 -10.31
CA ALA A 71 -9.37 0.13 -10.67
C ALA A 71 -9.94 -0.26 -12.04
N ASP A 72 -9.36 -1.18 -12.81
CA ASP A 72 -10.00 -1.77 -14.01
C ASP A 72 -10.34 -3.27 -13.83
N SER A 73 -10.15 -3.84 -12.64
CA SER A 73 -10.49 -5.25 -12.39
C SER A 73 -11.20 -5.50 -11.06
N ALA A 74 -11.51 -4.44 -10.31
CA ALA A 74 -12.45 -4.54 -9.21
C ALA A 74 -13.86 -4.32 -9.79
N SER A 75 -14.47 -5.39 -10.29
CA SER A 75 -15.92 -5.50 -10.26
C SER A 75 -16.29 -5.33 -8.79
N GLY A 76 -16.69 -4.12 -8.41
CA GLY A 76 -17.06 -3.81 -7.03
C GLY A 76 -18.14 -4.79 -6.58
N PRO A 77 -18.22 -5.12 -5.28
CA PRO A 77 -19.34 -5.90 -4.80
C PRO A 77 -20.62 -5.12 -5.12
N SER A 78 -21.41 -5.65 -6.06
CA SER A 78 -22.76 -5.18 -6.34
C SER A 78 -23.61 -5.54 -5.13
N PHE A 79 -23.57 -4.67 -4.11
CA PHE A 79 -24.57 -4.71 -3.06
C PHE A 79 -25.86 -4.22 -3.69
N ASP A 80 -26.73 -5.17 -3.99
CA ASP A 80 -28.13 -4.88 -4.21
C ASP A 80 -28.71 -4.37 -2.88
N LEU A 81 -28.85 -3.05 -2.78
CA LEU A 81 -29.43 -2.38 -1.62
C LEU A 81 -30.96 -2.36 -1.68
N PHE A 82 -31.57 -2.96 -2.71
CA PHE A 82 -33.01 -3.01 -2.90
C PHE A 82 -33.39 -4.33 -3.60
N GLY A 83 -33.50 -5.41 -2.83
CA GLY A 83 -34.07 -6.67 -3.33
C GLY A 83 -35.49 -6.53 -3.86
#